data_AF-A0AAV8Z6E9-F1
#
_entry.id   AF-A0AAV8Z6E9-F1
#
_cell.length_a   1.000
_cell.length_b   1.000
_cell.length_c   1.000
_cell.angle_alpha   90.00
_cell.angle_beta   90.00
_cell.angle_gamma   90.00
#
_symmetry.space_group_name_H-M   'P 1'
#
loop_
_entity.id
_entity.type
_entity.pdbx_description
1 polymer ?
#
loop_
_entity_poly.entity_id
_entity_poly.type
_entity_poly.pdbx_seq_one_letter_code
_entity_poly.pdbx_strand_id
1 'polypeptide(L)'
;MGTYGRDIGTTLPKLLWQLVEVIPKGCRLRLGMTNPPYILEHLEEMAKIMSHPRVYGFLHVPVQSGSDQVLADMKREYCRSDFEHVVNFLQARLVI
;
A
#
# COMPACT_ATOMS: atom_id res chain seq x y z
N MET A 1 -1.86 5.00 8.89
CA MET A 1 -0.52 4.96 8.26
C MET A 1 -0.56 5.31 6.78
N GLY A 2 -1.58 4.92 6.01
CA GLY A 2 -1.68 5.25 4.58
C GLY A 2 -2.13 6.68 4.29
N THR A 3 -1.57 7.71 4.93
CA THR A 3 -1.72 9.13 4.52
C THR A 3 -0.45 9.93 4.85
N TYR A 4 0.65 9.25 5.21
CA TYR A 4 1.87 9.90 5.63
C TYR A 4 2.36 10.88 4.56
N GLY A 5 2.70 12.08 5.00
CA GLY A 5 3.36 13.07 4.18
C GLY A 5 2.42 14.08 3.53
N ARG A 6 1.12 13.80 3.43
CA ARG A 6 0.16 14.70 2.77
C ARG A 6 0.08 16.08 3.43
N ASP A 7 0.25 16.12 4.74
CA ASP A 7 0.25 17.31 5.59
C ASP A 7 1.58 18.09 5.60
N ILE A 8 2.68 17.45 5.21
CA ILE A 8 4.05 18.02 5.23
C ILE A 8 4.70 18.09 3.85
N GLY A 9 3.92 17.91 2.77
CA GLY A 9 4.40 18.02 1.39
C GLY A 9 5.32 16.88 0.92
N THR A 10 5.13 15.66 1.46
CA THR A 10 5.84 14.46 1.02
C THR A 10 4.87 13.29 0.80
N THR A 11 5.39 12.12 0.45
CA THR A 11 4.59 10.92 0.21
C THR A 11 5.19 9.72 0.95
N LEU A 12 4.36 8.72 1.25
CA LEU A 12 4.83 7.46 1.83
C LEU A 12 5.86 6.77 0.93
N PRO A 13 5.69 6.63 -0.41
CA PRO A 13 6.73 6.05 -1.27
C PRO A 13 8.09 6.71 -1.11
N LYS A 14 8.13 8.05 -0.99
CA LYS A 14 9.38 8.79 -0.80
C LYS A 14 10.06 8.40 0.52
N LEU A 15 9.30 8.34 1.61
CA LEU A 15 9.82 7.84 2.90
C LEU A 15 10.34 6.40 2.78
N LEU A 16 9.57 5.52 2.14
CA LEU A 16 9.94 4.11 2.03
C LEU A 16 11.24 3.90 1.26
N TRP A 17 11.46 4.64 0.17
CA TRP A 17 12.73 4.61 -0.56
C TRP A 17 13.90 5.08 0.30
N GLN A 18 13.73 6.18 1.04
CA GLN A 18 14.76 6.65 1.98
C GLN A 18 15.04 5.64 3.09
N LEU A 19 14.01 4.97 3.61
CA LEU A 19 14.18 3.91 4.60
C LEU A 19 14.95 2.73 4.01
N VAL A 20 14.63 2.32 2.78
CA VAL A 20 15.34 1.22 2.10
C VAL A 20 16.84 1.47 2.07
N GLU A 21 17.30 2.70 1.77
CA GLU A 21 18.73 3.04 1.72
C GLU A 21 19.45 2.73 3.04
N VAL A 22 18.81 2.99 4.18
CA VAL A 22 19.41 2.90 5.52
C VAL A 22 19.13 1.58 6.26
N ILE A 23 18.42 0.62 5.65
CA ILE A 23 18.17 -0.69 6.28
C ILE A 23 19.50 -1.41 6.57
N PRO A 24 19.76 -1.82 7.84
CA PRO A 24 20.94 -2.59 8.19
C PRO A 24 21.04 -3.92 7.45
N LYS A 25 22.27 -4.43 7.24
CA LYS A 25 22.48 -5.75 6.65
C LYS A 25 21.77 -6.83 7.49
N GLY A 26 21.08 -7.74 6.82
CA GLY A 26 20.29 -8.81 7.46
C GLY A 26 18.87 -8.40 7.86
N CYS A 27 18.50 -7.13 7.74
CA CYS A 27 17.15 -6.65 8.02
C CYS A 27 16.32 -6.48 6.74
N ARG A 28 15.00 -6.53 6.89
CA ARG A 28 14.02 -6.26 5.83
C ARG A 28 12.91 -5.35 6.35
N LEU A 29 12.41 -4.47 5.50
CA LEU A 29 11.30 -3.57 5.78
C LEU A 29 9.97 -4.28 5.50
N ARG A 30 9.10 -4.32 6.50
CA ARG A 30 7.72 -4.81 6.36
C ARG A 30 6.75 -3.64 6.42
N LEU A 31 5.89 -3.53 5.41
CA LEU A 31 4.76 -2.61 5.46
C LEU A 31 3.68 -3.14 6.40
N GLY A 32 3.20 -2.28 7.29
CA GLY A 32 2.11 -2.57 8.21
C GLY A 32 0.74 -2.41 7.56
N MET A 33 -0.27 -2.01 8.35
CA MET A 33 -1.63 -1.75 7.85
C MET A 33 -1.70 -0.52 6.96
N THR A 34 -2.29 -0.67 5.78
CA THR A 34 -2.47 0.39 4.78
C THR A 34 -3.94 0.52 4.38
N ASN A 35 -4.37 1.72 3.96
CA ASN A 35 -5.75 1.99 3.53
C ASN A 35 -5.84 1.95 1.98
N PRO A 36 -6.83 1.29 1.37
CA PRO A 36 -6.91 1.16 -0.09
C PRO A 36 -6.83 2.47 -0.89
N PRO A 37 -7.56 3.56 -0.56
CA PRO A 37 -7.55 4.81 -1.34
C PRO A 37 -6.16 5.39 -1.57
N TYR A 38 -5.31 5.31 -0.56
CA TYR A 38 -3.96 5.87 -0.64
C TYR A 38 -2.97 4.95 -1.36
N ILE A 39 -3.17 3.64 -1.28
CA ILE A 39 -2.40 2.69 -2.08
C ILE A 39 -2.73 2.89 -3.56
N LEU A 40 -4.00 3.13 -3.89
CA LEU A 40 -4.44 3.41 -5.26
C LEU A 40 -3.74 4.62 -5.87
N GLU A 41 -3.59 5.72 -5.10
CA GLU A 41 -2.90 6.93 -5.55
C GLU A 41 -1.41 6.70 -5.90
N HIS A 42 -0.78 5.69 -5.28
CA HIS A 42 0.66 5.43 -5.42
C HIS A 42 0.97 3.99 -5.87
N LEU A 43 0.03 3.34 -6.55
CA LEU A 43 0.03 1.89 -6.76
C LEU A 43 1.27 1.39 -7.51
N GLU A 44 1.72 2.14 -8.52
CA GLU A 44 2.94 1.84 -9.28
C GLU A 44 4.21 1.89 -8.42
N GLU A 45 4.37 2.96 -7.63
CA GLU A 45 5.53 3.13 -6.77
C GLU A 45 5.54 2.10 -5.62
N MET A 46 4.36 1.82 -5.06
CA MET A 46 4.20 0.78 -4.05
C MET A 46 4.62 -0.59 -4.60
N ALA A 47 4.23 -0.94 -5.82
CA ALA A 47 4.66 -2.18 -6.47
C ALA A 47 6.19 -2.25 -6.62
N LYS A 48 6.84 -1.16 -7.06
CA LYS A 48 8.31 -1.11 -7.20
C LYS A 48 9.02 -1.30 -5.85
N ILE A 49 8.55 -0.62 -4.80
CA ILE A 49 9.12 -0.73 -3.45
C ILE A 49 8.94 -2.15 -2.92
N MET A 50 7.77 -2.75 -3.10
CA MET A 50 7.49 -4.11 -2.62
C MET A 50 8.30 -5.19 -3.33
N SER A 51 8.71 -4.98 -4.58
CA SER A 51 9.61 -5.87 -5.32
C SER A 51 11.08 -5.74 -4.90
N HIS A 52 11.43 -4.76 -4.07
CA HIS A 52 12.80 -4.57 -3.63
C HIS A 52 13.22 -5.71 -2.67
N PRO A 53 14.43 -6.31 -2.82
CA PRO A 53 14.83 -7.50 -2.03
C PRO A 53 14.86 -7.26 -0.51
N ARG A 54 15.11 -6.02 -0.08
CA ARG A 54 15.07 -5.60 1.33
C ARG A 54 13.66 -5.25 1.84
N VAL A 55 12.62 -5.44 1.05
CA VAL A 55 11.23 -5.19 1.43
C VAL A 55 10.47 -6.52 1.36
N TYR A 56 9.53 -6.74 2.28
CA TYR A 56 8.63 -7.89 2.19
C TYR A 56 7.54 -7.60 1.15
N GLY A 57 7.36 -8.51 0.19
CA GLY A 57 6.23 -8.53 -0.75
C GLY A 57 4.91 -8.90 -0.09
N PHE A 58 4.63 -8.36 1.10
CA PHE A 58 3.44 -8.60 1.89
C PHE A 58 2.75 -7.26 2.14
N LEU A 59 1.46 -7.18 1.81
CA LEU A 59 0.63 -6.00 2.02
C LEU A 59 -0.60 -6.37 2.82
N HIS A 60 -0.82 -5.70 3.95
CA HIS A 60 -2.00 -5.89 4.78
C HIS A 60 -3.01 -4.77 4.51
N VAL A 61 -4.06 -5.10 3.76
CA VAL A 61 -5.13 -4.18 3.37
C VAL A 61 -6.46 -4.66 3.97
N PRO A 62 -6.96 -4.05 5.05
CA PRO A 62 -8.19 -4.47 5.69
C PRO A 62 -9.39 -3.87 4.94
N VAL A 63 -10.09 -4.71 4.17
CA VAL A 63 -11.23 -4.33 3.31
C VAL A 63 -12.49 -3.91 4.05
N GLN A 64 -12.62 -4.27 5.33
CA GLN A 64 -13.78 -4.03 6.20
C GLN A 64 -15.07 -4.75 5.79
N SER A 65 -15.51 -4.59 4.53
CA SER A 65 -16.72 -5.21 3.98
C SER A 65 -16.55 -5.45 2.47
N GLY A 66 -17.27 -6.43 1.93
CA GLY A 66 -17.39 -6.68 0.49
C GLY A 66 -18.63 -6.08 -0.16
N SER A 67 -19.46 -5.37 0.61
CA SER A 67 -20.67 -4.70 0.11
C SER A 67 -20.40 -3.21 -0.03
N ASP A 68 -20.60 -2.66 -1.23
CA ASP A 68 -20.43 -1.23 -1.49
C ASP A 68 -21.38 -0.38 -0.63
N GLN A 69 -22.59 -0.87 -0.35
CA GLN A 69 -23.51 -0.19 0.55
C GLN A 69 -22.94 -0.10 1.97
N VAL A 70 -22.43 -1.21 2.51
CA VAL A 70 -21.83 -1.22 3.85
C VAL A 70 -20.57 -0.35 3.89
N LEU A 71 -19.75 -0.36 2.83
CA LEU A 71 -18.57 0.50 2.72
C LEU A 71 -18.97 1.99 2.73
N ALA A 72 -20.02 2.35 2.01
CA ALA A 72 -20.57 3.71 2.00
C ALA A 72 -21.12 4.10 3.38
N ASP A 73 -21.85 3.21 4.05
CA ASP A 73 -22.37 3.43 5.41
C ASP A 73 -21.23 3.60 6.44
N MET A 74 -20.11 2.90 6.23
CA MET A 74 -18.86 3.06 6.99
C MET A 74 -18.04 4.29 6.58
N LYS A 75 -18.53 5.10 5.63
CA LYS A 75 -17.85 6.27 5.06
C LYS A 75 -16.47 5.94 4.48
N ARG A 76 -16.35 4.79 3.83
CA ARG A 76 -15.16 4.42 3.08
C ARG A 76 -15.19 5.10 1.72
N GLU A 77 -14.05 5.69 1.34
CA GLU A 77 -13.86 6.37 0.05
C GLU A 77 -13.39 5.40 -1.05
N TYR A 78 -13.83 4.14 -0.98
CA TYR A 78 -13.55 3.10 -1.97
C TYR A 78 -14.69 2.09 -2.02
N CYS A 79 -14.85 1.44 -3.17
CA CYS A 79 -15.77 0.33 -3.37
C CYS A 79 -15.01 -1.00 -3.52
N ARG A 80 -15.76 -2.09 -3.66
CA ARG A 80 -15.21 -3.42 -3.89
C ARG A 80 -14.32 -3.47 -5.13
N SER A 81 -14.71 -2.86 -6.24
CA SER A 81 -13.93 -2.91 -7.49
C SER A 81 -12.59 -2.18 -7.36
N ASP A 82 -12.52 -1.13 -6.54
CA ASP A 82 -11.27 -0.44 -6.26
C ASP A 82 -10.27 -1.35 -5.54
N PHE A 83 -10.74 -2.13 -4.57
CA PHE A 83 -9.91 -3.12 -3.90
C PHE A 83 -9.46 -4.24 -4.86
N GLU A 84 -10.38 -4.76 -5.68
CA GLU A 84 -10.05 -5.77 -6.69
C GLU A 84 -8.99 -5.24 -7.68
N HIS A 85 -9.07 -3.97 -8.06
CA HIS A 85 -8.06 -3.32 -8.89
C HIS A 85 -6.68 -3.30 -8.23
N VAL A 86 -6.57 -2.93 -6.95
CA VAL A 86 -5.31 -2.99 -6.19
C VAL A 86 -4.72 -4.40 -6.22
N VAL A 87 -5.53 -5.41 -5.90
CA VAL A 87 -5.08 -6.81 -5.82
C VAL A 87 -4.59 -7.29 -7.18
N ASN A 88 -5.39 -7.11 -8.23
CA ASN A 88 -5.04 -7.55 -9.58
C ASN A 88 -3.77 -6.86 -10.10
N PHE A 89 -3.65 -5.55 -9.84
CA PHE A 89 -2.48 -4.78 -10.27
C PHE A 89 -1.20 -5.27 -9.61
N LEU A 90 -1.24 -5.51 -8.29
CA LEU A 90 -0.10 -5.98 -7.51
C LEU A 90 0.26 -7.42 -7.85
N GLN A 91 -0.72 -8.33 -7.97
CA GLN A 91 -0.48 -9.71 -8.36
C GLN A 91 0.18 -9.85 -9.73
N ALA A 92 -0.18 -8.99 -10.69
CA ALA A 92 0.43 -9.01 -12.03
C ALA A 92 1.90 -8.56 -12.06
N ARG A 93 2.40 -7.90 -11.00
CA ARG A 93 3.73 -7.26 -10.97
C ARG A 93 4.65 -7.77 -9.88
N LEU A 94 4.09 -8.28 -8.79
CA LEU A 94 4.85 -8.90 -7.72
C LEU A 94 5.06 -10.37 -8.09
N VAL A 95 6.33 -10.74 -8.33
CA VAL A 95 6.72 -12.15 -8.33
C VAL A 95 6.88 -12.55 -6.86
N ILE A 96 5.84 -13.17 -6.30
CA ILE A 96 5.82 -13.67 -4.91
C ILE A 96 6.50 -15.04 -4.87
#